data_AF-A0A3R6T1E4-F1
#
_entry.id   AF-A0A3R6T1E4-F1
#
_cell.length_a   1.000
_cell.length_b   1.000
_cell.length_c   1.000
_cell.angle_alpha   90.00
_cell.angle_beta   90.00
_cell.angle_gamma   90.00
#
_symmetry.space_group_name_H-M   'P 1'
#
loop_
_entity.id
_entity.type
_entity.pdbx_description
1 polymer ?
#
loop_
_entity_poly.entity_id
_entity_poly.type
_entity_poly.pdbx_seq_one_letter_code
_entity_poly.pdbx_strand_id
1 'polypeptide(L)'
;MKERRCKTAQCLRDARGFTLVELILTIAILAIVTIPILSYFTDAAKHNARSRQKQNATVLAQEVLENFKHSAYNLDDPNVVCSADPNWTVAAPQSSDGSYALTQNKTVDKNSFKVTAKITPVDKVNDAAVSAAPASSAAPASVSKDYEKFVIGTMDTSKDLMSSDHGQTLVAASFAFNNKYTAACAANGVTPEPAGTPDPVTGVTPAKIDANYFKNRLNCEIIVSAKKDTSKPGYDVISVKYRYTYNKGGEAYPEGIDANTVYEDVVASSSIKVDKLENIYLFYNPLNVNDKITMTTDDDYQLQNNAGDLNMFIIAQNSVPASTSDSDLPTGYSKRPGSYKLPINGAGSGFENKIKCVYTNLSRTAAMTELDETSTIGGKVQTGPDGNYTLVHSEKINRVADITVTVDSKDGSTQKIVEVTGSKTQD
;
A
#
# COMPACT_ATOMS: atom_id res chain seq x y z
N MET A 1 -48.86 48.33 87.64
CA MET A 1 -48.07 47.25 87.02
C MET A 1 -49.00 46.36 86.19
N LYS A 2 -48.53 45.94 85.02
CA LYS A 2 -49.22 45.19 83.95
C LYS A 2 -49.73 43.80 84.40
N GLU A 3 -51.01 43.56 84.16
CA GLU A 3 -51.56 42.51 83.26
C GLU A 3 -50.94 41.10 83.25
N ARG A 4 -51.72 40.06 83.61
CA ARG A 4 -52.32 39.04 82.70
C ARG A 4 -52.70 37.74 83.43
N ARG A 5 -53.92 37.28 83.15
CA ARG A 5 -54.49 36.00 83.60
C ARG A 5 -53.94 34.85 82.74
N CYS A 6 -53.40 33.82 83.38
CA CYS A 6 -53.09 32.53 82.75
C CYS A 6 -54.32 31.61 82.87
N LYS A 7 -54.89 31.20 81.73
CA LYS A 7 -55.80 30.05 81.63
C LYS A 7 -55.06 28.99 80.83
N THR A 8 -54.63 27.91 81.49
CA THR A 8 -54.07 26.74 80.81
C THR A 8 -55.21 25.87 80.30
N ALA A 9 -55.18 25.63 78.99
CA ALA A 9 -56.20 24.98 78.21
C ALA A 9 -56.38 23.50 78.59
N GLN A 10 -57.63 23.10 78.69
CA GLN A 10 -58.11 21.73 78.79
C GLN A 10 -57.82 20.98 77.49
N CYS A 11 -57.23 19.79 77.64
CA CYS A 11 -57.17 18.75 76.64
C CYS A 11 -58.60 18.34 76.25
N LEU A 12 -59.02 18.64 75.01
CA LEU A 12 -60.20 18.04 74.39
C LEU A 12 -59.71 17.08 73.33
N ARG A 13 -59.66 15.78 73.66
CA ARG A 13 -59.74 14.73 72.64
C ARG A 13 -61.15 14.80 72.07
N ASP A 14 -61.25 15.19 70.81
CA ASP A 14 -62.50 15.15 70.09
C ASP A 14 -62.83 13.68 69.77
N ALA A 15 -63.83 13.12 70.45
CA ALA A 15 -64.31 11.75 70.26
C ALA A 15 -65.47 11.69 69.23
N ARG A 16 -65.49 12.62 68.28
CA ARG A 16 -66.45 12.63 67.16
C ARG A 16 -65.92 11.69 66.09
N GLY A 17 -66.59 10.54 65.90
CA GLY A 17 -66.31 9.63 64.79
C GLY A 17 -66.53 10.33 63.44
N PHE A 18 -65.84 9.87 62.39
CA PHE A 18 -66.03 10.39 61.03
C PHE A 18 -67.47 10.18 60.57
N THR A 19 -68.09 11.23 60.02
CA THR A 19 -69.39 11.07 59.37
C THR A 19 -69.23 10.25 58.08
N LEU A 20 -70.23 9.43 57.72
CA LEU A 20 -70.20 8.65 56.49
C LEU A 20 -69.98 9.55 55.25
N VAL A 21 -70.54 10.76 55.28
CA VAL A 21 -70.40 11.75 54.21
C VAL A 21 -68.96 12.25 54.08
N GLU A 22 -68.29 12.59 55.19
CA GLU A 22 -66.86 12.97 55.16
C GLU A 22 -65.98 11.83 54.66
N LEU A 23 -66.27 10.58 55.07
CA LEU A 23 -65.52 9.42 54.60
C LEU A 23 -65.69 9.22 53.09
N ILE A 24 -66.91 9.30 52.57
CA ILE A 24 -67.18 9.14 51.13
C ILE A 24 -66.57 10.30 50.33
N LEU A 25 -66.66 11.53 50.83
CA LEU A 25 -66.10 12.71 50.17
C LEU A 25 -64.56 12.64 50.11
N THR A 26 -63.92 12.20 51.19
CA THR A 26 -62.45 12.07 51.25
C THR A 26 -61.92 10.98 50.33
N ILE A 27 -62.55 9.80 50.28
CA ILE A 27 -62.14 8.75 49.33
C ILE A 27 -62.42 9.16 47.87
N ALA A 28 -63.49 9.92 47.61
CA ALA A 28 -63.81 10.40 46.27
C ALA A 28 -62.77 11.41 45.77
N ILE A 29 -62.39 12.39 46.60
CA ILE A 29 -61.32 13.35 46.27
C ILE A 29 -59.98 12.63 46.12
N LEU A 30 -59.66 11.69 47.02
CA LEU A 30 -58.43 10.90 46.94
C LEU A 30 -58.37 10.07 45.65
N ALA A 31 -59.47 9.45 45.23
CA ALA A 31 -59.54 8.69 43.98
C ALA A 31 -59.30 9.58 42.75
N ILE A 32 -59.94 10.75 42.70
CA ILE A 32 -59.77 11.71 41.58
C ILE A 32 -58.31 12.16 41.48
N VAL A 33 -57.63 12.38 42.61
CA VAL A 33 -56.25 12.85 42.64
C VAL A 33 -55.23 11.72 42.41
N THR A 34 -55.50 10.48 42.84
CA THR A 34 -54.55 9.36 42.74
C THR A 34 -54.42 8.77 41.35
N ILE A 35 -55.48 8.77 40.54
CA ILE A 35 -55.44 8.26 39.14
C ILE A 35 -54.37 8.96 38.29
N PRO A 36 -54.32 10.31 38.19
CA PRO A 36 -53.29 10.99 37.40
C PRO A 36 -51.90 10.82 38.00
N ILE A 37 -51.77 10.73 39.33
CA ILE A 37 -50.48 10.49 40.01
C ILE A 37 -49.91 9.10 39.67
N LEU A 38 -50.74 8.05 39.69
CA LEU A 38 -50.29 6.70 39.36
C LEU A 38 -49.92 6.56 37.87
N SER A 39 -50.67 7.23 36.98
CA SER A 39 -50.29 7.33 35.56
C SER A 39 -48.93 8.00 35.41
N TYR A 40 -48.70 9.13 36.09
CA TYR A 40 -47.42 9.84 36.07
C TYR A 40 -46.26 8.97 36.59
N PHE A 41 -46.45 8.24 37.70
CA PHE A 41 -45.42 7.33 38.22
C PHE A 41 -45.13 6.16 37.28
N THR A 42 -46.16 5.61 36.63
CA THR A 42 -45.99 4.51 35.66
C THR A 42 -45.25 5.00 34.42
N ASP A 43 -45.61 6.18 33.92
CA ASP A 43 -44.93 6.83 32.80
C ASP A 43 -43.49 7.19 33.16
N ALA A 44 -43.24 7.71 34.36
CA ALA A 44 -41.90 7.99 34.87
C ALA A 44 -41.06 6.71 35.01
N ALA A 45 -41.62 5.62 35.53
CA ALA A 45 -40.93 4.34 35.64
C ALA A 45 -40.58 3.76 34.26
N LYS A 46 -41.51 3.83 33.32
CA LYS A 46 -41.29 3.41 31.92
C LYS A 46 -40.25 4.28 31.23
N HIS A 47 -40.30 5.60 31.45
CA HIS A 47 -39.32 6.54 30.94
C HIS A 47 -37.92 6.26 31.52
N ASN A 48 -37.82 6.01 32.83
CA ASN A 48 -36.57 5.67 33.50
C ASN A 48 -35.98 4.35 33.02
N ALA A 49 -36.82 3.33 32.80
CA ALA A 49 -36.38 2.04 32.26
C ALA A 49 -35.85 2.19 30.82
N ARG A 50 -36.57 2.92 29.97
CA ARG A 50 -36.12 3.25 28.60
C ARG A 50 -34.85 4.08 28.59
N SER A 51 -34.74 5.05 29.50
CA SER A 51 -33.57 5.91 29.65
C SER A 51 -32.34 5.09 30.03
N ARG A 52 -32.46 4.17 31.00
CA ARG A 52 -31.38 3.23 31.37
C ARG A 52 -31.01 2.29 30.23
N GLN A 53 -31.99 1.74 29.52
CA GLN A 53 -31.73 0.88 28.36
C GLN A 53 -30.95 1.62 27.27
N LYS A 54 -31.33 2.87 26.98
CA LYS A 54 -30.64 3.70 26.01
C LYS A 54 -29.22 4.04 26.48
N GLN A 55 -29.04 4.40 27.76
CA GLN A 55 -27.73 4.68 28.34
C GLN A 55 -26.79 3.46 28.23
N ASN A 56 -27.29 2.27 28.59
CA ASN A 56 -26.50 1.04 28.50
C ASN A 56 -26.16 0.68 27.05
N ALA A 57 -27.10 0.86 26.11
CA ALA A 57 -26.85 0.69 24.69
C ALA A 57 -25.79 1.68 24.17
N THR A 58 -25.80 2.94 24.65
CA THR A 58 -24.82 3.95 24.26
C THR A 58 -23.42 3.61 24.75
N VAL A 59 -23.28 3.26 26.03
CA VAL A 59 -21.98 2.86 26.60
C VAL A 59 -21.43 1.64 25.88
N LEU A 60 -22.29 0.64 25.62
CA LEU A 60 -21.92 -0.56 24.88
C LEU A 60 -21.46 -0.24 23.45
N ALA A 61 -22.18 0.62 22.72
CA ALA A 61 -21.83 1.00 21.36
C ALA A 61 -20.46 1.70 21.30
N GLN A 62 -20.18 2.60 22.25
CA GLN A 62 -18.91 3.30 22.37
C GLN A 62 -17.76 2.34 22.72
N GLU A 63 -17.95 1.45 23.69
CA GLU A 63 -16.97 0.44 24.08
C GLU A 63 -16.58 -0.42 22.87
N VAL A 64 -17.56 -0.89 22.10
CA VAL A 64 -17.32 -1.71 20.90
C VAL A 64 -16.56 -0.92 19.83
N LEU A 65 -16.99 0.32 19.54
CA LEU A 65 -16.31 1.17 18.58
C LEU A 65 -14.85 1.42 18.96
N GLU A 66 -14.58 1.73 20.23
CA GLU A 66 -13.21 1.95 20.72
C GLU A 66 -12.38 0.66 20.66
N ASN A 67 -12.95 -0.50 20.97
CA ASN A 67 -12.24 -1.77 20.81
C ASN A 67 -11.83 -2.02 19.35
N PHE A 68 -12.71 -1.74 18.39
CA PHE A 68 -12.37 -1.82 16.97
C PHE A 68 -11.28 -0.80 16.57
N LYS A 69 -11.31 0.41 17.15
CA LYS A 69 -10.25 1.41 16.92
C LYS A 69 -8.88 0.95 17.41
N HIS A 70 -8.81 0.18 18.50
CA HIS A 70 -7.53 -0.27 19.08
C HIS A 70 -7.07 -1.65 18.56
N SER A 71 -7.95 -2.41 17.91
CA SER A 71 -7.61 -3.75 17.41
C SER A 71 -6.93 -3.71 16.04
N ALA A 72 -5.95 -4.57 15.80
CA ALA A 72 -5.37 -4.72 14.46
C ALA A 72 -6.42 -5.28 13.49
N TYR A 73 -6.51 -4.69 12.29
CA TYR A 73 -7.44 -5.10 11.24
C TYR A 73 -6.76 -5.17 9.88
N ASN A 74 -7.18 -6.13 9.04
CA ASN A 74 -6.74 -6.24 7.66
C ASN A 74 -7.94 -6.35 6.72
N LEU A 75 -8.09 -5.41 5.78
CA LEU A 75 -9.18 -5.41 4.80
C LEU A 75 -9.01 -6.45 3.67
N ASP A 76 -7.82 -7.05 3.51
CA ASP A 76 -7.51 -8.03 2.46
C ASP A 76 -7.95 -9.47 2.76
N ASP A 77 -8.20 -9.79 4.03
CA ASP A 77 -8.60 -11.14 4.44
C ASP A 77 -9.94 -11.08 5.22
N PRO A 78 -11.04 -11.63 4.66
CA PRO A 78 -12.34 -11.67 5.33
C PRO A 78 -12.32 -12.40 6.68
N ASN A 79 -11.31 -13.25 6.94
CA ASN A 79 -11.13 -13.94 8.23
C ASN A 79 -10.30 -13.13 9.24
N VAL A 80 -9.72 -12.00 8.82
CA VAL A 80 -8.81 -11.14 9.62
C VAL A 80 -9.26 -9.66 9.62
N VAL A 81 -10.48 -9.37 9.13
CA VAL A 81 -11.09 -8.02 9.14
C VAL A 81 -11.09 -7.39 10.53
N CYS A 82 -10.97 -8.19 11.59
CA CYS A 82 -10.48 -7.75 12.88
C CYS A 82 -9.90 -8.94 13.64
N SER A 83 -8.69 -8.81 14.17
CA SER A 83 -8.13 -9.78 15.13
C SER A 83 -8.72 -9.62 16.56
N ALA A 84 -9.78 -8.82 16.69
CA ALA A 84 -10.25 -8.22 17.93
C ALA A 84 -10.84 -9.21 18.94
N ASP A 85 -11.54 -10.27 18.51
CA ASP A 85 -12.13 -11.26 19.43
C ASP A 85 -12.66 -12.48 18.65
N PRO A 86 -12.40 -13.74 19.07
CA PRO A 86 -12.97 -14.95 18.45
C PRO A 86 -14.51 -15.05 18.51
N ASN A 87 -15.19 -14.12 19.18
CA ASN A 87 -16.64 -14.15 19.42
C ASN A 87 -17.48 -13.35 18.40
N TRP A 88 -16.89 -12.74 17.37
CA TRP A 88 -17.61 -12.04 16.29
C TRP A 88 -17.92 -12.99 15.12
N THR A 89 -19.17 -12.97 14.65
CA THR A 89 -19.55 -13.70 13.44
C THR A 89 -19.50 -12.75 12.24
N VAL A 90 -18.62 -13.03 11.29
CA VAL A 90 -18.54 -12.32 10.00
C VAL A 90 -19.68 -12.81 9.09
N ALA A 91 -20.47 -11.89 8.57
CA ALA A 91 -21.48 -12.22 7.57
C ALA A 91 -20.80 -12.52 6.23
N ALA A 92 -20.99 -13.73 5.71
CA ALA A 92 -20.60 -14.08 4.35
C ALA A 92 -21.82 -13.95 3.41
N PRO A 93 -21.67 -13.39 2.20
CA PRO A 93 -20.47 -12.83 1.58
C PRO A 93 -20.26 -11.32 1.85
N GLN A 94 -19.07 -10.80 1.49
CA GLN A 94 -18.78 -9.36 1.43
C GLN A 94 -19.82 -8.64 0.57
N SER A 95 -20.21 -7.44 0.99
CA SER A 95 -21.22 -6.65 0.28
C SER A 95 -20.65 -6.07 -1.02
N SER A 96 -21.52 -5.71 -1.96
CA SER A 96 -21.13 -5.14 -3.27
C SER A 96 -20.40 -3.78 -3.15
N ASP A 97 -20.54 -3.10 -2.01
CA ASP A 97 -19.83 -1.86 -1.64
C ASP A 97 -18.46 -2.14 -0.99
N GLY A 98 -18.00 -3.39 -1.00
CA GLY A 98 -16.75 -3.81 -0.38
C GLY A 98 -16.80 -3.90 1.15
N SER A 99 -17.96 -3.66 1.78
CA SER A 99 -18.09 -3.65 3.24
C SER A 99 -18.22 -5.04 3.86
N TYR A 100 -17.77 -5.13 5.11
CA TYR A 100 -17.91 -6.30 5.98
C TYR A 100 -18.89 -5.99 7.11
N ALA A 101 -19.78 -6.95 7.39
CA ALA A 101 -20.70 -6.85 8.52
C ALA A 101 -20.34 -7.93 9.55
N LEU A 102 -20.08 -7.50 10.79
CA LEU A 102 -19.81 -8.38 11.92
C LEU A 102 -20.94 -8.27 12.93
N THR A 103 -21.34 -9.40 13.50
CA THR A 103 -22.43 -9.44 14.49
C THR A 103 -22.01 -10.14 15.77
N GLN A 104 -22.50 -9.63 16.89
CA GLN A 104 -22.32 -10.22 18.22
C GLN A 104 -23.55 -9.95 19.10
N ASN A 105 -23.88 -10.90 19.98
CA ASN A 105 -24.91 -10.69 21.00
C ASN A 105 -24.23 -10.40 22.35
N LYS A 106 -24.63 -9.31 23.03
CA LYS A 106 -24.09 -8.92 24.34
C LYS A 106 -25.23 -8.57 25.31
N THR A 107 -25.06 -8.89 26.59
CA THR A 107 -26.08 -8.63 27.64
C THR A 107 -25.49 -7.69 28.69
N VAL A 108 -26.19 -6.60 28.97
CA VAL A 108 -25.81 -5.57 29.96
C VAL A 108 -27.01 -5.27 30.84
N ASP A 109 -26.87 -5.38 32.16
CA ASP A 109 -27.93 -5.15 33.17
C ASP A 109 -29.28 -5.78 32.83
N LYS A 110 -29.27 -7.07 32.49
CA LYS A 110 -30.46 -7.89 32.12
C LYS A 110 -31.11 -7.53 30.78
N ASN A 111 -30.56 -6.56 30.04
CA ASN A 111 -30.99 -6.25 28.69
C ASN A 111 -30.04 -6.92 27.69
N SER A 112 -30.58 -7.73 26.79
CA SER A 112 -29.81 -8.35 25.71
C SER A 112 -29.90 -7.52 24.44
N PHE A 113 -28.74 -7.25 23.85
CA PHE A 113 -28.59 -6.46 22.63
C PHE A 113 -27.98 -7.32 21.52
N LYS A 114 -28.38 -7.02 20.29
CA LYS A 114 -27.69 -7.45 19.08
C LYS A 114 -26.84 -6.28 18.60
N VAL A 115 -25.53 -6.49 18.51
CA VAL A 115 -24.57 -5.48 18.05
C VAL A 115 -24.12 -5.84 16.65
N THR A 116 -24.21 -4.88 15.73
CA THR A 116 -23.74 -5.02 14.35
C THR A 116 -22.67 -3.96 14.10
N ALA A 117 -21.47 -4.39 13.71
CA ALA A 117 -20.40 -3.51 13.25
C ALA A 117 -20.30 -3.62 11.72
N LYS A 118 -20.56 -2.52 11.01
CA LYS A 118 -20.33 -2.41 9.57
C LYS A 118 -19.01 -1.69 9.34
N ILE A 119 -18.06 -2.37 8.70
CA ILE A 119 -16.75 -1.83 8.32
C ILE A 119 -16.82 -1.55 6.83
N THR A 120 -16.81 -0.28 6.47
CA THR A 120 -16.91 0.18 5.07
C THR A 120 -15.60 0.83 4.68
N PRO A 121 -14.87 0.29 3.70
CA PRO A 121 -13.73 0.98 3.12
C PRO A 121 -14.15 2.36 2.63
N VAL A 122 -13.42 3.40 3.02
CA VAL A 122 -13.70 4.76 2.55
C VAL A 122 -12.96 4.96 1.25
N ASP A 123 -13.71 5.07 0.15
CA ASP A 123 -13.17 5.58 -1.10
C ASP A 123 -12.90 7.08 -0.95
N LYS A 124 -11.70 7.42 -0.48
CA LYS A 124 -11.10 8.77 -0.36
C LYS A 124 -11.38 9.50 0.98
N VAL A 125 -10.31 9.89 1.66
CA VAL A 125 -10.36 10.83 2.80
C VAL A 125 -10.45 12.26 2.24
N ASN A 126 -11.58 12.93 2.41
CA ASN A 126 -11.69 14.37 2.16
C ASN A 126 -11.18 15.13 3.38
N ASP A 127 -9.97 15.70 3.32
CA ASP A 127 -9.34 16.39 4.45
C ASP A 127 -9.51 17.91 4.34
N ALA A 128 -10.70 18.41 4.69
CA ALA A 128 -11.00 19.83 4.78
C ALA A 128 -10.92 20.33 6.22
N ALA A 129 -9.71 20.51 6.78
CA ALA A 129 -9.41 21.52 7.80
C ALA A 129 -7.99 21.42 8.40
N VAL A 130 -6.92 21.83 7.69
CA VAL A 130 -5.76 22.46 8.36
C VAL A 130 -5.08 23.47 7.43
N SER A 131 -5.52 24.72 7.51
CA SER A 131 -4.68 25.93 7.70
C SER A 131 -5.47 27.17 7.29
N ALA A 132 -5.58 28.11 8.23
CA ALA A 132 -6.28 29.37 8.04
C ALA A 132 -5.53 30.29 7.03
N ALA A 133 -6.33 30.98 6.22
CA ALA A 133 -6.09 31.79 5.03
C ALA A 133 -5.46 33.20 5.32
N PRO A 134 -5.33 34.20 4.39
CA PRO A 134 -5.97 34.38 3.06
C PRO A 134 -5.02 34.87 1.92
N ALA A 135 -5.35 34.85 0.62
CA ALA A 135 -6.48 35.57 0.02
C ALA A 135 -6.75 35.23 -1.47
N SER A 136 -7.93 35.69 -1.88
CA SER A 136 -8.48 35.91 -3.23
C SER A 136 -9.40 34.81 -3.77
N SER A 137 -10.55 35.31 -4.22
CA SER A 137 -11.79 34.63 -4.55
C SER A 137 -11.69 33.82 -5.84
N ALA A 138 -11.62 32.51 -5.70
CA ALA A 138 -12.13 31.54 -6.67
C ALA A 138 -12.49 30.27 -5.91
N ALA A 139 -13.61 29.64 -6.28
CA ALA A 139 -14.11 28.42 -5.64
C ALA A 139 -12.99 27.36 -5.54
N PRO A 140 -12.81 26.68 -4.40
CA PRO A 140 -11.70 25.76 -4.22
C PRO A 140 -11.91 24.54 -5.12
N ALA A 141 -10.98 24.33 -6.06
CA ALA A 141 -10.83 23.04 -6.71
C ALA A 141 -10.53 21.99 -5.64
N SER A 142 -11.27 20.89 -5.67
CA SER A 142 -11.12 19.72 -4.82
C SER A 142 -9.67 19.20 -4.87
N VAL A 143 -8.89 19.44 -3.81
CA VAL A 143 -7.55 18.88 -3.66
C VAL A 143 -7.68 17.47 -3.08
N SER A 144 -7.42 16.46 -3.91
CA SER A 144 -7.20 15.09 -3.47
C SER A 144 -6.01 15.08 -2.51
N LYS A 145 -6.19 14.59 -1.29
CA LYS A 145 -5.08 14.22 -0.40
C LYS A 145 -5.09 12.71 -0.24
N ASP A 146 -4.64 12.03 -1.29
CA ASP A 146 -4.08 10.70 -1.14
C ASP A 146 -2.87 10.85 -0.22
N TYR A 147 -2.84 10.13 0.91
CA TYR A 147 -1.62 10.04 1.70
C TYR A 147 -0.62 9.23 0.86
N GLU A 148 0.32 9.92 0.22
CA GLU A 148 1.50 9.30 -0.39
C GLU A 148 2.40 8.78 0.72
N LYS A 149 2.18 7.54 1.18
CA LYS A 149 3.22 6.85 1.95
C LYS A 149 4.30 6.46 0.94
N PHE A 150 5.47 7.09 1.06
CA PHE A 150 6.66 6.80 0.28
C PHE A 150 7.19 5.40 0.64
N VAL A 151 6.67 4.35 0.00
CA VAL A 151 7.10 2.97 0.25
C VAL A 151 7.47 2.32 -1.09
N ILE A 152 8.65 1.68 -1.15
CA ILE A 152 8.78 0.49 -1.98
C ILE A 152 7.99 -0.57 -1.21
N GLY A 153 6.74 -0.85 -1.61
CA GLY A 153 5.83 -1.73 -0.88
C GLY A 153 6.51 -3.01 -0.39
N THR A 154 6.00 -3.59 0.70
CA THR A 154 6.54 -4.87 1.20
C THR A 154 6.43 -5.91 0.08
N MET A 155 7.57 -6.34 -0.45
CA MET A 155 7.62 -7.28 -1.57
C MET A 155 7.02 -8.62 -1.16
N ASP A 156 6.16 -9.16 -2.01
CA ASP A 156 5.54 -10.46 -1.84
C ASP A 156 5.98 -11.38 -2.98
N THR A 157 6.83 -12.36 -2.65
CA THR A 157 7.40 -13.31 -3.62
C THR A 157 6.37 -14.13 -4.39
N SER A 158 5.10 -14.16 -3.95
CA SER A 158 4.01 -14.85 -4.65
C SER A 158 3.44 -14.05 -5.82
N LYS A 159 3.69 -12.73 -5.86
CA LYS A 159 3.14 -11.77 -6.83
C LYS A 159 4.15 -10.77 -7.39
N ASP A 160 5.35 -10.71 -6.81
CA ASP A 160 6.41 -9.79 -7.19
C ASP A 160 7.69 -10.53 -7.59
N LEU A 161 8.45 -9.94 -8.52
CA LEU A 161 9.81 -10.37 -8.85
C LEU A 161 10.82 -9.27 -8.51
N MET A 162 11.89 -9.65 -7.81
CA MET A 162 13.03 -8.77 -7.53
C MET A 162 14.31 -9.35 -8.13
N SER A 163 15.04 -8.51 -8.87
CA SER A 163 16.39 -8.78 -9.33
C SER A 163 17.35 -7.73 -8.79
N SER A 164 18.45 -8.18 -8.19
CA SER A 164 19.50 -7.30 -7.72
C SER A 164 20.87 -7.85 -8.13
N ASP A 165 21.51 -7.15 -9.07
CA ASP A 165 22.90 -7.41 -9.44
C ASP A 165 23.79 -6.31 -8.87
N HIS A 166 24.70 -6.68 -7.97
CA HIS A 166 25.69 -5.78 -7.37
C HIS A 166 27.03 -5.81 -8.14
N GLY A 167 26.98 -6.05 -9.46
CA GLY A 167 28.15 -6.08 -10.34
C GLY A 167 28.87 -7.43 -10.35
N GLN A 168 28.29 -8.47 -9.73
CA GLN A 168 28.87 -9.80 -9.68
C GLN A 168 28.84 -10.45 -11.07
N THR A 169 27.73 -10.30 -11.80
CA THR A 169 27.60 -10.85 -13.16
C THR A 169 28.55 -10.18 -14.15
N LEU A 170 28.81 -8.88 -14.02
CA LEU A 170 29.83 -8.18 -14.81
C LEU A 170 31.23 -8.73 -14.55
N VAL A 171 31.59 -8.99 -13.29
CA VAL A 171 32.88 -9.59 -12.93
C VAL A 171 32.99 -10.99 -13.52
N ALA A 172 31.97 -11.83 -13.38
CA ALA A 172 31.94 -13.16 -13.96
C ALA A 172 32.07 -13.14 -15.49
N ALA A 173 31.34 -12.24 -16.17
CA ALA A 173 31.44 -12.03 -17.60
C ALA A 173 32.87 -11.64 -18.00
N SER A 174 33.50 -10.71 -17.28
CA SER A 174 34.86 -10.26 -17.57
C SER A 174 35.89 -11.40 -17.51
N PHE A 175 35.75 -12.33 -16.57
CA PHE A 175 36.57 -13.53 -16.50
C PHE A 175 36.25 -14.52 -17.63
N ALA A 176 34.98 -14.71 -17.97
CA ALA A 176 34.58 -15.60 -19.06
C ALA A 176 35.15 -15.16 -20.41
N PHE A 177 35.06 -13.87 -20.74
CA PHE A 177 35.66 -13.31 -21.95
C PHE A 177 37.19 -13.43 -21.93
N ASN A 178 37.84 -13.12 -20.80
CA ASN A 178 39.29 -13.26 -20.66
C ASN A 178 39.78 -14.71 -20.85
N ASN A 179 39.05 -15.68 -20.29
CA ASN A 179 39.38 -17.09 -20.44
C ASN A 179 39.25 -17.56 -21.89
N LYS A 180 38.20 -17.12 -22.59
CA LYS A 180 38.02 -17.42 -24.01
C LYS A 180 39.14 -16.84 -24.86
N TYR A 181 39.49 -15.57 -24.63
CA TYR A 181 40.60 -14.89 -25.28
C TYR A 181 41.94 -15.62 -25.04
N THR A 182 42.26 -15.91 -23.78
CA THR A 182 43.51 -16.59 -23.41
C THR A 182 43.62 -17.98 -24.05
N ALA A 183 42.52 -18.73 -24.09
CA ALA A 183 42.47 -20.03 -24.75
C ALA A 183 42.70 -19.93 -26.27
N ALA A 184 42.13 -18.92 -26.92
CA ALA A 184 42.30 -18.70 -28.35
C ALA A 184 43.72 -18.25 -28.70
N CYS A 185 44.32 -17.35 -27.91
CA CYS A 185 45.73 -16.97 -28.06
C CYS A 185 46.66 -18.18 -27.92
N ALA A 186 46.43 -19.04 -26.91
CA ALA A 186 47.21 -20.26 -26.72
C ALA A 186 47.05 -21.25 -27.90
N ALA A 187 45.85 -21.38 -28.45
CA ALA A 187 45.57 -22.23 -29.60
C ALA A 187 46.23 -21.73 -30.89
N ASN A 188 46.25 -20.40 -31.10
CA ASN A 188 46.75 -19.77 -32.32
C ASN A 188 48.22 -19.31 -32.23
N GLY A 189 48.90 -19.57 -31.11
CA GLY A 189 50.30 -19.18 -30.90
C GLY A 189 50.52 -17.65 -30.87
N VAL A 190 49.46 -16.89 -30.54
CA VAL A 190 49.50 -15.42 -30.49
C VAL A 190 49.85 -14.99 -29.06
N THR A 191 50.84 -14.11 -28.92
CA THR A 191 51.14 -13.49 -27.62
C THR A 191 50.13 -12.39 -27.32
N PRO A 192 49.53 -12.36 -26.11
CA PRO A 192 48.64 -11.29 -25.73
C PRO A 192 49.35 -9.94 -25.72
N GLU A 193 48.97 -9.05 -26.63
CA GLU A 193 49.46 -7.67 -26.67
C GLU A 193 48.27 -6.72 -26.44
N PRO A 194 48.41 -5.71 -25.57
CA PRO A 194 47.35 -4.72 -25.41
C PRO A 194 47.08 -3.99 -26.72
N ALA A 195 45.80 -3.70 -26.99
CA ALA A 195 45.46 -2.73 -28.01
C ALA A 195 46.11 -1.39 -27.63
N GLY A 196 46.79 -0.73 -28.57
CA GLY A 196 47.38 0.60 -28.36
C GLY A 196 46.35 1.71 -28.07
N THR A 197 45.08 1.35 -27.97
CA THR A 197 43.95 2.25 -27.73
C THR A 197 43.67 2.43 -26.23
N PRO A 198 43.45 3.68 -25.78
CA PRO A 198 43.04 3.96 -24.41
C PRO A 198 41.75 3.23 -24.03
N ASP A 199 41.69 2.77 -22.79
CA ASP A 199 40.48 2.20 -22.21
C ASP A 199 39.33 3.21 -22.18
N PRO A 200 38.11 2.83 -22.60
CA PRO A 200 37.01 3.77 -22.74
C PRO A 200 36.47 4.27 -21.39
N VAL A 201 36.77 3.58 -20.29
CA VAL A 201 36.33 3.95 -18.94
C VAL A 201 37.41 4.76 -18.22
N THR A 202 38.66 4.31 -18.28
CA THR A 202 39.77 4.91 -17.51
C THR A 202 40.60 5.93 -18.31
N GLY A 203 40.50 5.94 -19.64
CA GLY A 203 41.32 6.80 -20.51
C GLY A 203 42.80 6.43 -20.57
N VAL A 204 43.20 5.31 -19.95
CA VAL A 204 44.59 4.83 -19.90
C VAL A 204 44.76 3.67 -20.87
N THR A 205 45.85 3.66 -21.65
CA THR A 205 46.20 2.51 -22.50
C THR A 205 46.49 1.29 -21.62
N PRO A 206 45.76 0.18 -21.78
CA PRO A 206 45.98 -1.02 -20.99
C PRO A 206 47.40 -1.56 -21.16
N ALA A 207 48.03 -2.00 -20.08
CA ALA A 207 49.35 -2.65 -20.17
C ALA A 207 49.27 -4.11 -20.64
N LYS A 208 48.08 -4.72 -20.57
CA LYS A 208 47.78 -6.09 -21.00
C LYS A 208 46.27 -6.26 -21.23
N ILE A 209 45.91 -7.30 -21.98
CA ILE A 209 44.51 -7.76 -22.07
C ILE A 209 44.28 -8.75 -20.93
N ASP A 210 43.47 -8.34 -19.94
CA ASP A 210 43.07 -9.15 -18.78
C ASP A 210 41.57 -9.01 -18.49
N ALA A 211 41.09 -9.56 -17.37
CA ALA A 211 39.67 -9.43 -16.99
C ALA A 211 39.22 -7.96 -16.88
N ASN A 212 40.06 -7.03 -16.41
CA ASN A 212 39.69 -5.62 -16.33
C ASN A 212 39.57 -4.97 -17.71
N TYR A 213 40.43 -5.37 -18.67
CA TYR A 213 40.31 -4.95 -20.06
C TYR A 213 38.91 -5.26 -20.62
N PHE A 214 38.42 -6.49 -20.40
CA PHE A 214 37.08 -6.90 -20.83
C PHE A 214 35.99 -6.21 -20.03
N LYS A 215 36.13 -6.13 -18.70
CA LYS A 215 35.14 -5.48 -17.82
C LYS A 215 34.74 -4.08 -18.31
N ASN A 216 35.70 -3.30 -18.80
CA ASN A 216 35.49 -1.94 -19.29
C ASN A 216 34.97 -1.86 -20.75
N ARG A 217 34.90 -2.99 -21.46
CA ARG A 217 34.49 -3.12 -22.87
C ARG A 217 33.32 -4.08 -23.05
N LEU A 218 32.51 -4.28 -22.02
CA LEU A 218 31.26 -5.05 -22.13
C LEU A 218 30.07 -4.10 -22.14
N ASN A 219 29.08 -4.41 -22.98
CA ASN A 219 27.75 -3.82 -22.94
C ASN A 219 26.81 -4.71 -22.12
N CYS A 220 25.86 -4.11 -21.39
CA CYS A 220 24.90 -4.84 -20.59
C CYS A 220 23.49 -4.79 -21.18
N GLU A 221 22.87 -5.94 -21.38
CA GLU A 221 21.44 -6.05 -21.66
C GLU A 221 20.74 -6.82 -20.56
N ILE A 222 19.78 -6.17 -19.91
CA ILE A 222 18.93 -6.78 -18.89
C ILE A 222 17.67 -7.29 -19.59
N ILE A 223 17.48 -8.60 -19.58
CA ILE A 223 16.38 -9.28 -20.25
C ILE A 223 15.39 -9.72 -19.18
N VAL A 224 14.22 -9.10 -19.17
CA VAL A 224 13.07 -9.57 -18.40
C VAL A 224 12.27 -10.52 -19.29
N SER A 225 11.99 -11.73 -18.82
CA SER A 225 11.18 -12.67 -19.61
C SER A 225 10.09 -13.35 -18.81
N ALA A 226 8.94 -13.57 -19.43
CA ALA A 226 7.92 -14.48 -18.95
C ALA A 226 7.87 -15.71 -19.85
N LYS A 227 7.91 -16.89 -19.25
CA LYS A 227 7.78 -18.16 -19.96
C LYS A 227 6.81 -19.06 -19.24
N LYS A 228 6.02 -19.82 -19.96
CA LYS A 228 5.07 -20.76 -19.37
C LYS A 228 5.75 -21.71 -18.37
N ASP A 229 5.21 -21.81 -17.16
CA ASP A 229 5.58 -22.87 -16.23
C ASP A 229 4.87 -24.17 -16.65
N THR A 230 5.61 -25.08 -17.27
CA THR A 230 5.07 -26.36 -17.75
C THR A 230 4.56 -27.26 -16.63
N SER A 231 4.95 -27.00 -15.37
CA SER A 231 4.55 -27.77 -14.20
C SER A 231 3.28 -27.21 -13.53
N LYS A 232 2.89 -25.97 -13.81
CA LYS A 232 1.78 -25.27 -13.14
C LYS A 232 0.91 -24.49 -14.13
N PRO A 233 -0.28 -24.99 -14.50
CA PRO A 233 -1.18 -24.27 -15.39
C PRO A 233 -1.55 -22.88 -14.87
N GLY A 234 -1.45 -21.85 -15.72
CA GLY A 234 -1.74 -20.46 -15.36
C GLY A 234 -0.61 -19.74 -14.61
N TYR A 235 0.56 -20.38 -14.48
CA TYR A 235 1.78 -19.76 -13.94
C TYR A 235 2.78 -19.57 -15.06
N ASP A 236 3.54 -18.48 -14.94
CA ASP A 236 4.72 -18.21 -15.76
C ASP A 236 5.95 -18.10 -14.86
N VAL A 237 7.07 -18.59 -15.37
CA VAL A 237 8.40 -18.31 -14.84
C VAL A 237 8.80 -16.92 -15.33
N ILE A 238 8.72 -15.95 -14.42
CA ILE A 238 9.23 -14.59 -14.65
C ILE A 238 10.70 -14.58 -14.23
N SER A 239 11.59 -14.18 -15.15
CA SER A 239 13.03 -14.19 -14.91
C SER A 239 13.70 -12.92 -15.38
N VAL A 240 14.81 -12.58 -14.73
CA VAL A 240 15.72 -11.50 -15.13
C VAL A 240 17.08 -12.10 -15.41
N LYS A 241 17.56 -11.89 -16.64
CA LYS A 241 18.85 -12.34 -17.12
C LYS A 241 19.71 -11.14 -17.51
N TYR A 242 20.98 -11.18 -17.15
CA TYR A 242 21.98 -10.23 -17.63
C TYR A 242 22.73 -10.86 -18.80
N ARG A 243 22.80 -10.14 -19.92
CA ARG A 243 23.54 -10.53 -21.12
C ARG A 243 24.63 -9.52 -21.40
N TYR A 244 25.87 -10.01 -21.48
CA TYR A 244 27.04 -9.20 -21.80
C TYR A 244 27.58 -9.52 -23.19
N THR A 245 27.82 -8.47 -23.98
CA THR A 245 28.47 -8.55 -25.30
C THR A 245 29.69 -7.66 -25.34
N TYR A 246 30.70 -8.03 -26.14
CA TYR A 246 31.89 -7.22 -26.31
C TYR A 246 31.59 -5.96 -27.15
N ASN A 247 31.94 -4.81 -26.60
CA ASN A 247 31.93 -3.54 -27.29
C ASN A 247 33.27 -3.32 -27.99
N LYS A 248 33.33 -3.64 -29.27
CA LYS A 248 34.53 -3.39 -30.08
C LYS A 248 34.72 -1.91 -30.45
N GLY A 249 33.70 -1.07 -30.32
CA GLY A 249 33.70 0.28 -30.90
C GLY A 249 34.12 0.27 -32.39
N GLY A 250 35.14 1.06 -32.71
CA GLY A 250 35.76 1.12 -34.05
C GLY A 250 36.85 0.06 -34.30
N GLU A 251 37.15 -0.79 -33.33
CA GLU A 251 38.28 -1.71 -33.37
C GLU A 251 37.90 -3.10 -33.93
N ALA A 252 38.94 -3.91 -34.17
CA ALA A 252 38.82 -5.34 -34.43
C ALA A 252 38.49 -6.09 -33.13
N TYR A 253 37.89 -7.28 -33.26
CA TYR A 253 37.69 -8.14 -32.11
C TYR A 253 39.03 -8.73 -31.63
N PRO A 254 39.23 -8.88 -30.31
CA PRO A 254 40.31 -9.68 -29.77
C PRO A 254 40.23 -11.13 -30.24
N GLU A 255 41.37 -11.82 -30.23
CA GLU A 255 41.47 -13.24 -30.60
C GLU A 255 40.42 -14.10 -29.89
N GLY A 256 39.71 -14.96 -30.62
CA GLY A 256 38.65 -15.82 -30.07
C GLY A 256 37.37 -15.12 -29.61
N ILE A 257 37.29 -13.78 -29.74
CA ILE A 257 36.08 -13.00 -29.49
C ILE A 257 35.47 -12.59 -30.83
N ASP A 258 34.15 -12.56 -30.91
CA ASP A 258 33.41 -12.15 -32.10
C ASP A 258 32.05 -11.53 -31.71
N ALA A 259 31.27 -11.14 -32.71
CA ALA A 259 29.95 -10.53 -32.52
C ALA A 259 28.92 -11.45 -31.82
N ASN A 260 29.16 -12.77 -31.82
CA ASN A 260 28.26 -13.76 -31.23
C ASN A 260 28.73 -14.20 -29.84
N THR A 261 29.89 -13.72 -29.39
CA THR A 261 30.43 -14.05 -28.09
C THR A 261 29.63 -13.33 -27.02
N VAL A 262 28.91 -14.12 -26.22
CA VAL A 262 28.02 -13.66 -25.17
C VAL A 262 28.34 -14.35 -23.85
N TYR A 263 28.12 -13.63 -22.76
CA TYR A 263 27.95 -14.22 -21.44
C TYR A 263 26.54 -13.91 -20.96
N GLU A 264 25.84 -14.92 -20.43
CA GLU A 264 24.48 -14.78 -19.92
C GLU A 264 24.39 -15.40 -18.53
N ASP A 265 23.68 -14.73 -17.62
CA ASP A 265 23.42 -15.26 -16.27
C ASP A 265 22.04 -14.86 -15.78
N VAL A 266 21.35 -15.78 -15.10
CA VAL A 266 20.00 -15.56 -14.57
C VAL A 266 20.10 -15.13 -13.12
N VAL A 267 19.77 -13.87 -12.85
CA VAL A 267 19.94 -13.26 -11.52
C VAL A 267 18.67 -13.41 -10.67
N ALA A 268 17.51 -13.52 -11.31
CA ALA A 268 16.25 -13.77 -10.61
C ALA A 268 15.34 -14.64 -11.48
N SER A 269 14.60 -15.54 -10.83
CA SER A 269 13.61 -16.40 -11.48
C SER A 269 12.58 -16.84 -10.45
N SER A 270 11.30 -16.65 -10.75
CA SER A 270 10.20 -17.10 -9.90
C SER A 270 9.01 -17.58 -10.73
N SER A 271 8.35 -18.63 -10.27
CA SER A 271 7.10 -19.16 -10.84
C SER A 271 5.93 -18.46 -10.18
N ILE A 272 5.28 -17.55 -10.91
CA ILE A 272 4.24 -16.64 -10.43
C ILE A 272 2.95 -16.89 -11.21
N LYS A 273 1.81 -16.89 -10.50
CA LYS A 273 0.50 -17.02 -11.15
C LYS A 273 0.23 -15.73 -11.95
N VAL A 274 -0.07 -15.87 -13.25
CA VAL A 274 -0.06 -14.73 -14.18
C VAL A 274 -1.05 -13.62 -13.78
N ASP A 275 -2.24 -14.00 -13.31
CA ASP A 275 -3.29 -13.06 -12.85
C ASP A 275 -2.98 -12.41 -11.49
N LYS A 276 -1.88 -12.81 -10.83
CA LYS A 276 -1.41 -12.28 -9.55
C LYS A 276 -0.11 -11.51 -9.66
N LEU A 277 0.59 -11.52 -10.80
CA LEU A 277 1.78 -10.71 -10.98
C LEU A 277 1.41 -9.22 -10.84
N GLU A 278 2.12 -8.49 -9.98
CA GLU A 278 1.88 -7.07 -9.70
C GLU A 278 3.13 -6.23 -9.99
N ASN A 279 4.28 -6.58 -9.43
CA ASN A 279 5.47 -5.73 -9.50
C ASN A 279 6.73 -6.45 -9.99
N ILE A 280 7.55 -5.72 -10.75
CA ILE A 280 8.89 -6.15 -11.16
C ILE A 280 9.91 -5.11 -10.72
N TYR A 281 10.85 -5.52 -9.87
CA TYR A 281 11.92 -4.67 -9.34
C TYR A 281 13.26 -5.02 -9.96
N LEU A 282 13.88 -4.06 -10.64
CA LEU A 282 15.20 -4.17 -11.23
C LEU A 282 16.16 -3.21 -10.52
N PHE A 283 17.11 -3.79 -9.79
CA PHE A 283 18.24 -3.09 -9.21
C PHE A 283 19.48 -3.44 -10.03
N TYR A 284 20.04 -2.44 -10.72
CA TYR A 284 21.12 -2.66 -11.69
C TYR A 284 22.22 -1.60 -11.55
N ASN A 285 23.42 -1.93 -12.02
CA ASN A 285 24.54 -0.99 -12.10
C ASN A 285 24.69 -0.46 -13.53
N PRO A 286 24.56 0.86 -13.77
CA PRO A 286 24.86 1.46 -15.06
C PRO A 286 26.33 1.23 -15.41
N LEU A 287 26.57 0.64 -16.58
CA LEU A 287 27.90 0.29 -17.06
C LEU A 287 28.37 1.27 -18.14
N ASN A 288 27.65 1.36 -19.25
CA ASN A 288 27.99 2.29 -20.34
C ASN A 288 26.75 2.73 -21.14
N VAL A 289 26.97 3.60 -22.13
CA VAL A 289 25.89 4.21 -22.93
C VAL A 289 25.09 3.24 -23.81
N ASN A 290 25.54 1.99 -23.95
CA ASN A 290 24.87 0.94 -24.72
C ASN A 290 24.05 -0.01 -23.85
N ASP A 291 23.91 0.28 -22.56
CA ASP A 291 23.05 -0.49 -21.68
C ASP A 291 21.61 -0.43 -22.16
N LYS A 292 20.87 -1.54 -21.99
CA LYS A 292 19.46 -1.62 -22.40
C LYS A 292 18.66 -2.60 -21.57
N ILE A 293 17.36 -2.35 -21.48
CA ILE A 293 16.40 -3.29 -20.91
C ILE A 293 15.48 -3.77 -22.03
N THR A 294 15.41 -5.09 -22.17
CA THR A 294 14.55 -5.76 -23.16
C THR A 294 13.58 -6.68 -22.43
N MET A 295 12.32 -6.68 -22.84
CA MET A 295 11.30 -7.60 -22.34
C MET A 295 10.90 -8.57 -23.45
N THR A 296 10.80 -9.84 -23.10
CA THR A 296 10.41 -10.89 -24.04
C THR A 296 9.41 -11.82 -23.39
N THR A 297 8.54 -12.44 -24.18
CA THR A 297 7.71 -13.53 -23.68
C THR A 297 7.72 -14.71 -24.61
N ASP A 298 7.56 -15.87 -23.97
CA ASP A 298 7.40 -17.17 -24.59
C ASP A 298 6.38 -17.94 -23.74
N ASP A 299 5.18 -17.34 -23.61
CA ASP A 299 4.17 -17.64 -22.59
C ASP A 299 2.81 -17.99 -23.21
N ASP A 300 2.75 -18.37 -24.50
CA ASP A 300 1.49 -18.61 -25.22
C ASP A 300 0.47 -17.45 -25.07
N TYR A 301 0.94 -16.19 -24.96
CA TYR A 301 0.14 -14.98 -24.71
C TYR A 301 -0.57 -14.92 -23.34
N GLN A 302 -0.20 -15.75 -22.37
CA GLN A 302 -0.83 -15.78 -21.05
C GLN A 302 -0.70 -14.45 -20.32
N LEU A 303 0.49 -13.85 -20.25
CA LEU A 303 0.75 -12.54 -19.67
C LEU A 303 -0.04 -11.46 -20.40
N GLN A 304 -0.04 -11.46 -21.73
CA GLN A 304 -0.81 -10.48 -22.52
C GLN A 304 -2.31 -10.57 -22.26
N ASN A 305 -2.86 -11.77 -22.08
CA ASN A 305 -4.30 -11.96 -21.97
C ASN A 305 -4.79 -11.87 -20.52
N ASN A 306 -4.02 -12.40 -19.57
CA ASN A 306 -4.52 -12.72 -18.23
C ASN A 306 -3.84 -11.94 -17.10
N ALA A 307 -2.67 -11.31 -17.33
CA ALA A 307 -2.06 -10.50 -16.29
C ALA A 307 -2.90 -9.25 -15.99
N GLY A 308 -2.85 -8.80 -14.73
CA GLY A 308 -3.38 -7.49 -14.33
C GLY A 308 -2.52 -6.33 -14.83
N ASP A 309 -2.79 -5.15 -14.29
CA ASP A 309 -1.91 -3.99 -14.49
C ASP A 309 -0.64 -4.17 -13.67
N LEU A 310 0.52 -4.03 -14.32
CA LEU A 310 1.84 -4.24 -13.72
C LEU A 310 2.53 -2.92 -13.44
N ASN A 311 3.33 -2.90 -12.38
CA ASN A 311 4.30 -1.84 -12.12
C ASN A 311 5.72 -2.35 -12.31
N MET A 312 6.59 -1.46 -12.78
CA MET A 312 8.00 -1.74 -12.92
C MET A 312 8.82 -0.69 -12.20
N PHE A 313 9.83 -1.15 -11.45
CA PHE A 313 10.75 -0.30 -10.72
C PHE A 313 12.15 -0.51 -11.28
N ILE A 314 12.76 0.55 -11.78
CA ILE A 314 14.07 0.51 -12.42
C ILE A 314 15.00 1.43 -11.65
N ILE A 315 15.89 0.83 -10.86
CA ILE A 315 16.74 1.53 -9.92
C ILE A 315 18.20 1.34 -10.33
N ALA A 316 18.80 2.42 -10.82
CA ALA A 316 20.24 2.52 -11.01
C ALA A 316 20.91 2.64 -9.63
N GLN A 317 21.58 1.58 -9.20
CA GLN A 317 22.21 1.46 -7.89
C GLN A 317 23.50 2.27 -7.82
N ASN A 318 23.82 2.76 -6.61
CA ASN A 318 25.07 3.40 -6.24
C ASN A 318 25.59 4.41 -7.28
N SER A 319 24.68 5.10 -7.96
CA SER A 319 25.02 6.00 -9.04
C SER A 319 24.11 7.21 -9.09
N VAL A 320 24.69 8.33 -9.50
CA VAL A 320 24.01 9.61 -9.71
C VAL A 320 24.14 10.05 -11.16
N PRO A 321 23.26 10.94 -11.64
CA PRO A 321 23.37 11.50 -12.98
C PRO A 321 24.77 12.08 -13.26
N ALA A 322 25.24 11.97 -14.50
CA ALA A 322 26.55 12.50 -14.90
C ALA A 322 26.70 14.01 -14.68
N SER A 323 25.58 14.75 -14.69
CA SER A 323 25.53 16.19 -14.43
C SER A 323 25.67 16.57 -12.95
N THR A 324 25.66 15.60 -12.03
CA THR A 324 25.85 15.86 -10.59
C THR A 324 27.25 16.42 -10.34
N SER A 325 27.31 17.49 -9.55
CA SER A 325 28.58 18.15 -9.18
C SER A 325 29.37 17.27 -8.21
N ASP A 326 30.71 17.34 -8.24
CA ASP A 326 31.57 16.52 -7.37
C ASP A 326 31.34 16.79 -5.88
N SER A 327 30.91 18.00 -5.53
CA SER A 327 30.51 18.38 -4.16
C SER A 327 29.26 17.66 -3.67
N ASP A 328 28.40 17.24 -4.60
CA ASP A 328 27.09 16.67 -4.31
C ASP A 328 27.07 15.15 -4.51
N LEU A 329 28.23 14.56 -4.86
CA LEU A 329 28.38 13.12 -5.06
C LEU A 329 28.38 12.41 -3.69
N PRO A 330 27.37 11.58 -3.38
CA PRO A 330 27.34 10.87 -2.11
C PRO A 330 28.51 9.86 -2.00
N THR A 331 28.98 9.62 -0.77
CA THR A 331 30.04 8.64 -0.53
C THR A 331 29.62 7.25 -1.01
N GLY A 332 30.46 6.60 -1.82
CA GLY A 332 30.20 5.29 -2.39
C GLY A 332 29.36 5.29 -3.67
N TYR A 333 28.97 6.46 -4.18
CA TYR A 333 28.26 6.59 -5.45
C TYR A 333 29.24 6.97 -6.58
N SER A 334 28.96 6.50 -7.80
CA SER A 334 29.65 6.93 -9.01
C SER A 334 28.74 7.80 -9.89
N LYS A 335 29.35 8.62 -10.75
CA LYS A 335 28.60 9.28 -11.81
C LYS A 335 28.30 8.28 -12.92
N ARG A 336 27.07 8.30 -13.42
CA ARG A 336 26.67 7.57 -14.64
C ARG A 336 27.44 8.11 -15.84
N PRO A 337 27.55 7.35 -16.95
CA PRO A 337 28.20 7.81 -18.17
C PRO A 337 27.63 9.15 -18.69
N GLY A 338 28.49 10.04 -19.22
CA GLY A 338 28.13 11.41 -19.63
C GLY A 338 27.02 11.57 -20.68
N SER A 339 26.69 10.50 -21.40
CA SER A 339 25.62 10.45 -22.40
C SER A 339 24.71 9.24 -22.18
N TYR A 340 24.55 8.83 -20.93
CA TYR A 340 23.76 7.65 -20.59
C TYR A 340 22.30 7.82 -21.01
N LYS A 341 21.82 6.91 -21.86
CA LYS A 341 20.44 6.82 -22.34
C LYS A 341 20.03 5.37 -22.25
N LEU A 342 19.09 5.06 -21.38
CA LEU A 342 18.60 3.71 -21.20
C LEU A 342 17.33 3.50 -22.04
N PRO A 343 17.41 2.74 -23.15
CA PRO A 343 16.22 2.24 -23.83
C PRO A 343 15.58 1.11 -23.02
N ILE A 344 14.26 1.20 -22.90
CA ILE A 344 13.41 0.20 -22.25
C ILE A 344 12.36 -0.28 -23.24
N ASN A 345 12.56 -1.49 -23.75
CA ASN A 345 11.78 -2.01 -24.87
C ASN A 345 11.05 -3.28 -24.48
N GLY A 346 9.72 -3.26 -24.65
CA GLY A 346 8.84 -4.42 -24.48
C GLY A 346 7.95 -4.70 -25.69
N ALA A 347 8.26 -4.12 -26.85
CA ALA A 347 7.47 -4.30 -28.07
C ALA A 347 7.15 -5.77 -28.33
N GLY A 348 5.87 -6.09 -28.46
CA GLY A 348 5.41 -7.45 -28.79
C GLY A 348 5.53 -8.49 -27.67
N SER A 349 5.98 -8.11 -26.46
CA SER A 349 6.15 -9.03 -25.33
C SER A 349 4.92 -9.12 -24.41
N GLY A 350 3.81 -8.44 -24.70
CA GLY A 350 2.68 -8.33 -23.76
C GLY A 350 2.97 -7.45 -22.53
N PHE A 351 4.20 -7.43 -22.00
CA PHE A 351 4.63 -6.50 -20.96
C PHE A 351 4.41 -5.04 -21.37
N GLU A 352 4.68 -4.71 -22.63
CA GLU A 352 4.42 -3.36 -23.15
C GLU A 352 2.99 -2.92 -22.90
N ASN A 353 1.99 -3.81 -22.94
CA ASN A 353 0.59 -3.41 -22.72
C ASN A 353 0.20 -3.46 -21.23
N LYS A 354 0.78 -4.42 -20.50
CA LYS A 354 0.43 -4.72 -19.10
C LYS A 354 1.13 -3.83 -18.09
N ILE A 355 2.36 -3.43 -18.34
CA ILE A 355 3.03 -2.41 -17.52
C ILE A 355 2.26 -1.11 -17.67
N LYS A 356 1.74 -0.56 -16.58
CA LYS A 356 1.05 0.73 -16.54
C LYS A 356 1.94 1.84 -16.04
N CYS A 357 2.72 1.56 -15.01
CA CYS A 357 3.58 2.53 -14.37
C CYS A 357 5.02 2.01 -14.32
N VAL A 358 5.96 2.90 -14.66
CA VAL A 358 7.39 2.68 -14.50
C VAL A 358 7.93 3.73 -13.54
N TYR A 359 8.63 3.29 -12.49
CA TYR A 359 9.22 4.14 -11.46
C TYR A 359 10.73 4.06 -11.56
N THR A 360 11.42 5.20 -11.55
CA THR A 360 12.87 5.21 -11.76
C THR A 360 13.58 6.42 -11.13
N ASN A 361 14.87 6.23 -10.82
CA ASN A 361 15.80 7.28 -10.38
C ASN A 361 16.74 7.77 -11.50
N LEU A 362 16.36 7.54 -12.76
CA LEU A 362 16.98 8.19 -13.91
C LEU A 362 16.71 9.70 -13.90
N SER A 363 17.63 10.48 -14.45
CA SER A 363 17.47 11.93 -14.56
C SER A 363 16.47 12.32 -15.65
N ARG A 364 15.66 13.35 -15.37
CA ARG A 364 14.79 14.03 -16.35
C ARG A 364 14.92 15.54 -16.22
N THR A 365 16.13 16.05 -16.41
CA THR A 365 16.38 17.49 -16.33
C THR A 365 16.60 18.07 -17.73
N ALA A 366 16.43 19.38 -17.87
CA ALA A 366 16.77 20.07 -19.13
C ALA A 366 18.24 19.89 -19.53
N ALA A 367 19.14 19.66 -18.56
CA ALA A 367 20.54 19.40 -18.80
C ALA A 367 20.82 17.94 -19.21
N MET A 368 20.03 16.98 -18.69
CA MET A 368 20.21 15.56 -19.00
C MET A 368 18.95 14.73 -18.72
N THR A 369 18.39 14.13 -19.77
CA THR A 369 17.39 13.06 -19.67
C THR A 369 18.09 11.73 -19.89
N GLU A 370 17.95 10.77 -18.98
CA GLU A 370 18.63 9.46 -19.07
C GLU A 370 17.74 8.33 -19.57
N LEU A 371 16.44 8.60 -19.77
CA LEU A 371 15.57 7.70 -20.51
C LEU A 371 15.75 7.95 -22.02
N ASP A 372 15.89 6.87 -22.78
CA ASP A 372 15.97 6.96 -24.24
C ASP A 372 14.59 7.18 -24.87
N GLU A 373 14.51 8.04 -25.88
CA GLU A 373 13.27 8.39 -26.57
C GLU A 373 12.67 7.25 -27.40
N THR A 374 13.47 6.24 -27.74
CA THR A 374 13.04 5.03 -28.46
C THR A 374 12.37 4.00 -27.55
N SER A 375 12.35 4.21 -26.24
CA SER A 375 11.76 3.30 -25.26
C SER A 375 10.27 3.08 -25.53
N THR A 376 9.86 1.84 -25.79
CA THR A 376 8.46 1.51 -26.12
C THR A 376 7.51 1.74 -24.94
N ILE A 377 8.02 1.63 -23.71
CA ILE A 377 7.26 1.94 -22.49
C ILE A 377 7.65 3.28 -21.85
N GLY A 378 8.43 4.12 -22.56
CA GLY A 378 8.93 5.39 -22.01
C GLY A 378 7.83 6.37 -21.60
N GLY A 379 6.69 6.36 -22.31
CA GLY A 379 5.50 7.15 -21.97
C GLY A 379 4.79 6.73 -20.67
N LYS A 380 5.25 5.66 -20.02
CA LYS A 380 4.68 5.10 -18.78
C LYS A 380 5.50 5.43 -17.54
N VAL A 381 6.63 6.13 -17.73
CA VAL A 381 7.50 6.53 -16.63
C VAL A 381 6.85 7.65 -15.82
N GLN A 382 6.73 7.43 -14.53
CA GLN A 382 6.05 8.32 -13.59
C GLN A 382 6.94 9.49 -13.21
N THR A 383 6.32 10.63 -12.95
CA THR A 383 7.02 11.88 -12.62
C THR A 383 6.47 12.50 -11.35
N GLY A 384 7.35 13.08 -10.55
CA GLY A 384 6.98 13.81 -9.34
C GLY A 384 6.38 15.19 -9.63
N PRO A 385 5.96 15.92 -8.59
CA PRO A 385 5.44 17.29 -8.72
C PRO A 385 6.44 18.29 -9.32
N ASP A 386 7.74 18.00 -9.21
CA ASP A 386 8.84 18.77 -9.79
C ASP A 386 9.09 18.45 -11.28
N GLY A 387 8.31 17.52 -11.85
CA GLY A 387 8.43 17.06 -13.23
C GLY A 387 9.56 16.08 -13.49
N ASN A 388 10.42 15.79 -12.50
CA ASN A 388 11.47 14.78 -12.61
C ASN A 388 10.89 13.37 -12.53
N TYR A 389 11.62 12.36 -13.00
CA TYR A 389 11.22 10.97 -12.77
C TYR A 389 11.19 10.65 -11.28
N THR A 390 10.28 9.78 -10.90
CA THR A 390 10.06 9.44 -9.50
C THR A 390 10.15 7.95 -9.25
N LEU A 391 10.73 7.60 -8.10
CA LEU A 391 10.59 6.27 -7.49
C LEU A 391 9.33 6.15 -6.64
N VAL A 392 8.60 7.25 -6.45
CA VAL A 392 7.43 7.30 -5.60
C VAL A 392 6.29 6.59 -6.29
N HIS A 393 6.03 5.37 -5.85
CA HIS A 393 4.82 4.63 -6.14
C HIS A 393 3.76 5.03 -5.14
N SER A 394 2.75 5.75 -5.61
CA SER A 394 1.53 5.97 -4.84
C SER A 394 0.62 4.75 -5.05
N GLU A 395 0.70 3.79 -4.14
CA GLU A 395 -0.49 2.99 -3.87
C GLU A 395 -1.49 3.88 -3.14
N LYS A 396 -2.78 3.65 -3.34
CA LYS A 396 -3.83 4.25 -2.52
C LYS A 396 -3.72 3.69 -1.11
N ILE A 397 -2.81 4.20 -0.30
CA ILE A 397 -2.65 3.81 1.10
C ILE A 397 -3.54 4.75 1.93
N ASN A 398 -4.83 4.70 1.62
CA ASN A 398 -5.90 5.26 2.42
C ASN A 398 -6.89 4.14 2.70
N ARG A 399 -6.44 3.07 3.35
CA ARG A 399 -7.32 2.03 3.90
C ARG A 399 -7.96 2.53 5.20
N VAL A 400 -8.56 3.72 5.11
CA VAL A 400 -9.46 4.20 6.15
C VAL A 400 -10.75 3.42 6.00
N ALA A 401 -11.22 2.88 7.11
CA ALA A 401 -12.55 2.28 7.15
C ALA A 401 -13.43 3.09 8.10
N ASP A 402 -14.64 3.38 7.65
CA ASP A 402 -15.71 3.84 8.52
C ASP A 402 -16.30 2.62 9.22
N ILE A 403 -16.38 2.74 10.54
CA ILE A 403 -16.90 1.73 11.45
C ILE A 403 -18.21 2.28 11.99
N THR A 404 -19.31 1.69 11.55
CA THR A 404 -20.65 1.99 12.07
C THR A 404 -21.07 0.87 13.01
N VAL A 405 -21.26 1.19 14.30
CA VAL A 405 -21.76 0.25 15.30
C VAL A 405 -23.22 0.57 15.58
N THR A 406 -24.09 -0.40 15.30
CA THR A 406 -25.52 -0.33 15.58
C THR A 406 -25.87 -1.29 16.70
N VAL A 407 -26.64 -0.81 17.68
CA VAL A 407 -27.16 -1.61 18.80
C VAL A 407 -28.68 -1.71 18.68
N ASP A 408 -29.16 -2.93 18.50
CA ASP A 408 -30.57 -3.29 18.43
C ASP A 408 -31.00 -4.06 19.68
N SER A 409 -32.31 -4.11 19.96
CA SER A 409 -32.83 -5.08 20.91
C SER A 409 -32.65 -6.49 20.34
N LYS A 410 -32.29 -7.46 21.19
CA LYS A 410 -32.05 -8.85 20.73
C LYS A 410 -33.28 -9.49 20.09
N ASP A 411 -34.48 -9.13 20.54
CA ASP A 411 -35.76 -9.62 20.02
C ASP A 411 -36.20 -8.91 18.73
N GLY A 412 -35.45 -7.91 18.25
CA GLY A 412 -35.77 -7.12 17.07
C GLY A 412 -36.94 -6.15 17.26
N SER A 413 -37.52 -6.04 18.46
CA SER A 413 -38.65 -5.16 18.76
C SER A 413 -38.31 -3.67 18.63
N THR A 414 -37.04 -3.31 18.83
CA THR A 414 -36.53 -1.95 18.67
C THR A 414 -35.23 -1.99 17.89
N GLN A 415 -35.28 -1.48 16.66
CA GLN A 415 -34.10 -1.32 15.81
C GLN A 415 -33.46 0.06 16.01
N LYS A 416 -32.14 0.12 15.85
CA LYS A 416 -31.31 1.32 15.99
C LYS A 416 -31.56 2.05 17.31
N ILE A 417 -31.47 1.34 18.44
CA ILE A 417 -31.56 1.97 19.78
C ILE A 417 -30.47 3.05 19.89
N VAL A 418 -29.27 2.70 19.42
CA VAL A 418 -28.12 3.60 19.27
C VAL A 418 -27.35 3.23 18.01
N GLU A 419 -26.85 4.26 17.33
CA GLU A 419 -25.88 4.14 16.25
C GLU A 419 -24.72 5.08 16.58
N VAL A 420 -23.49 4.57 16.51
CA VAL A 420 -22.27 5.38 16.65
C VAL A 420 -21.36 5.07 15.47
N THR A 421 -20.66 6.11 15.00
CA THR A 421 -19.72 6.03 13.90
C THR A 421 -18.34 6.48 14.36
N GLY A 422 -17.33 5.91 13.74
CA GLY A 422 -15.95 6.38 13.85
C GLY A 422 -15.15 5.87 12.67
N SER A 423 -13.97 6.42 12.47
CA SER A 423 -13.08 6.01 11.38
C SER A 423 -11.77 5.51 11.97
N LYS A 424 -11.15 4.55 11.30
CA LYS A 424 -9.81 4.04 11.64
C LYS A 424 -8.96 3.97 10.38
N THR A 425 -7.69 4.32 10.49
CA THR A 425 -6.64 4.09 9.48
C THR A 425 -6.02 2.72 9.70
N GLN A 426 -5.79 1.96 8.63
CA GLN A 426 -5.10 0.67 8.74
C GLN A 426 -3.62 0.96 9.00
N ASP A 427 -3.07 0.34 10.06
CA ASP A 427 -1.68 0.52 10.49
C ASP A 427 -0.67 -0.10 9.49
#